data_AF-A0A936XQB6-F1
#
_entry.id   AF-A0A936XQB6-F1
#
_cell.length_a   1.000
_cell.length_b   1.000
_cell.length_c   1.000
_cell.angle_alpha   90.00
_cell.angle_beta   90.00
_cell.angle_gamma   90.00
#
_symmetry.space_group_name_H-M   'P 1'
#
loop_
_entity.id
_entity.type
_entity.pdbx_description
1 polymer ?
#
loop_
_entity_poly.entity_id
_entity_poly.type
_entity_poly.pdbx_seq_one_letter_code
_entity_poly.pdbx_strand_id
1 'polypeptide(L)'
;MPAKALLLMLLAFSSGFALAQGGVYESKGKDGPVFSDQPSSGAKPLDLPPLNVIEQPQQQQFQMPDAAPAPYSQLTIVSPADGSTIHTNTGAFDMQLQVDPGMRIRRGDTLRVKLDGNPLAQGYTALAIHITEADWASAATSDNVQHSLQAAIISNKDGSVLIESAPVRFFAHRAAVGERAR
;
A
#
# COMPACT_ATOMS: atom_id res chain seq x y z
N MET A 1 -32.96 59.94 37.50
CA MET A 1 -32.90 59.48 36.08
C MET A 1 -31.53 59.86 35.53
N PRO A 2 -30.79 59.08 34.71
CA PRO A 2 -30.79 57.63 34.44
C PRO A 2 -29.35 57.05 34.44
N ALA A 3 -28.95 56.28 35.46
CA ALA A 3 -27.66 55.54 35.48
C ALA A 3 -27.85 54.06 35.11
N LYS A 4 -28.81 53.77 34.22
CA LYS A 4 -29.15 52.39 33.80
C LYS A 4 -28.89 52.12 32.32
N ALA A 5 -28.25 53.07 31.63
CA ALA A 5 -28.05 53.03 30.18
C ALA A 5 -26.63 52.65 29.74
N LEU A 6 -25.69 52.45 30.67
CA LEU A 6 -24.26 52.31 30.36
C LEU A 6 -23.67 50.97 30.83
N LEU A 7 -24.37 49.84 30.65
CA LEU A 7 -23.74 48.51 30.79
C LEU A 7 -24.45 47.41 29.99
N LEU A 8 -25.25 47.78 28.99
CA LEU A 8 -25.84 46.84 28.01
C LEU A 8 -25.47 47.25 26.58
N MET A 9 -24.36 47.98 26.43
CA MET A 9 -23.80 48.44 25.16
C MET A 9 -22.72 47.48 24.63
N LEU A 10 -22.76 46.19 24.98
CA LEU A 10 -21.72 45.23 24.59
C LEU A 10 -22.21 43.82 24.26
N LEU A 11 -23.48 43.61 23.91
CA LEU A 11 -24.00 42.25 23.74
C LEU A 11 -24.91 41.97 22.52
N ALA A 12 -24.79 42.70 21.41
CA ALA A 12 -25.63 42.40 20.24
C ALA A 12 -24.96 42.63 18.87
N PHE A 13 -23.65 42.41 18.76
CA PHE A 13 -22.92 42.50 17.48
C PHE A 13 -22.65 41.12 16.89
N SER A 14 -23.71 40.38 16.53
CA SER A 14 -23.58 39.16 15.74
C SER A 14 -24.93 38.71 15.16
N SER A 15 -25.41 39.42 14.14
CA SER A 15 -26.51 38.95 13.29
C SER A 15 -26.12 39.03 11.82
N GLY A 16 -25.66 37.88 11.31
CA GLY A 16 -25.86 37.36 9.95
C GLY A 16 -25.58 38.27 8.75
N PHE A 17 -24.43 38.04 8.09
CA PHE A 17 -24.32 38.27 6.64
C PHE A 17 -25.24 37.27 5.91
N ALA A 18 -26.36 37.75 5.37
CA ALA A 18 -27.13 37.03 4.38
C ALA A 18 -26.49 37.24 3.00
N LEU A 19 -25.96 36.18 2.40
CA LEU A 19 -25.50 36.19 1.01
C LEU A 19 -26.73 36.33 0.11
N ALA A 20 -26.95 37.55 -0.40
CA ALA A 20 -27.97 37.79 -1.43
C ALA A 20 -27.55 37.09 -2.73
N GLN A 21 -28.36 36.13 -3.18
CA GLN A 21 -28.29 35.57 -4.53
C GLN A 21 -28.54 36.72 -5.51
N GLY A 22 -27.58 37.01 -6.39
CA GLY A 22 -27.65 38.13 -7.33
C GLY A 22 -28.84 37.99 -8.28
N GLY A 23 -29.77 38.94 -8.25
CA GLY A 23 -30.92 38.96 -9.15
C GLY A 23 -30.50 39.37 -10.56
N VAL A 24 -30.96 38.64 -11.57
CA VAL A 24 -30.80 39.01 -12.99
C VAL A 24 -32.01 39.85 -13.41
N TYR A 25 -31.75 41.00 -14.03
CA TYR A 25 -32.78 41.96 -14.45
C TYR A 25 -32.80 42.12 -15.97
N GLU A 26 -33.99 42.11 -16.57
CA GLU A 26 -34.18 42.30 -18.00
C GLU A 26 -34.60 43.74 -18.30
N SER A 27 -33.89 44.40 -19.23
CA SER A 27 -34.21 45.74 -19.73
C SER A 27 -34.38 45.74 -21.26
N LYS A 28 -35.14 46.70 -21.80
CA LYS A 28 -35.42 46.78 -23.24
C LYS A 28 -34.28 47.48 -23.97
N GLY A 29 -33.45 46.73 -24.69
CA GLY A 29 -32.39 47.26 -25.55
C GLY A 29 -32.87 47.61 -26.96
N LYS A 30 -32.02 48.31 -27.71
CA LYS A 30 -32.31 48.77 -29.08
C LYS A 30 -32.49 47.63 -30.09
N ASP A 31 -31.86 46.47 -29.85
CA ASP A 31 -31.87 45.30 -30.74
C ASP A 31 -32.51 44.05 -30.10
N GLY A 32 -33.19 44.21 -28.96
CA GLY A 32 -33.74 43.10 -28.16
C GLY A 32 -33.51 43.27 -26.65
N PRO A 33 -33.98 42.32 -25.82
CA PRO A 33 -33.83 42.38 -24.37
C PRO A 33 -32.37 42.22 -23.94
N VAL A 34 -31.96 42.98 -22.92
CA VAL A 34 -30.60 42.97 -22.34
C VAL A 34 -30.70 42.59 -20.87
N PHE A 35 -29.95 41.57 -20.47
CA PHE A 35 -29.93 41.02 -19.10
C PHE A 35 -28.71 41.55 -18.34
N SER A 36 -28.92 42.01 -17.10
CA SER A 36 -27.87 42.57 -16.24
C SER A 36 -28.05 42.12 -14.79
N ASP A 37 -26.94 41.90 -14.09
CA ASP A 37 -26.92 41.57 -12.66
C ASP A 37 -27.09 42.82 -11.75
N GLN A 38 -27.33 43.99 -12.34
CA GLN A 38 -27.59 45.26 -11.63
C GLN A 38 -28.94 45.89 -12.04
N PRO A 39 -29.72 46.43 -11.09
CA PRO A 39 -31.01 47.04 -11.40
C PRO A 39 -30.85 48.35 -12.17
N SER A 40 -31.63 48.52 -13.24
CA SER A 40 -31.69 49.75 -14.04
C SER A 40 -33.13 50.23 -14.25
N SER A 41 -33.32 51.51 -14.58
CA SER A 41 -34.65 52.12 -14.70
C SER A 41 -35.49 51.43 -15.77
N GLY A 42 -36.61 50.84 -15.37
CA GLY A 42 -37.53 50.09 -16.25
C GLY A 42 -37.21 48.61 -16.41
N ALA A 43 -36.18 48.10 -15.72
CA ALA A 43 -35.85 46.69 -15.74
C ALA A 43 -36.81 45.87 -14.86
N LYS A 44 -37.19 44.68 -15.34
CA LYS A 44 -38.01 43.74 -14.57
C LYS A 44 -37.13 42.61 -14.02
N PRO A 45 -37.29 42.24 -12.73
CA PRO A 45 -36.56 41.11 -12.16
C PRO A 45 -37.00 39.83 -12.87
N LEU A 46 -36.02 39.04 -13.30
CA LEU A 46 -36.26 37.75 -13.93
C LEU A 46 -36.06 36.64 -12.87
N ASP A 47 -37.12 35.90 -12.58
CA ASP A 47 -37.05 34.73 -11.72
C ASP A 47 -36.61 33.53 -12.56
N LEU A 48 -35.42 32.99 -12.25
CA LEU A 48 -34.85 31.89 -13.00
C LEU A 48 -35.37 30.56 -12.44
N PRO A 49 -35.78 29.62 -13.30
CA PRO A 49 -36.19 28.30 -12.83
C PRO A 49 -35.01 27.60 -12.14
N PRO A 50 -35.28 26.77 -11.13
CA PRO A 50 -34.25 26.05 -10.42
C PRO A 50 -33.47 25.14 -11.38
N LEU A 51 -32.16 25.07 -11.18
CA LEU A 51 -31.28 24.25 -12.00
C LEU A 51 -31.63 22.77 -11.81
N ASN A 52 -31.89 22.06 -12.92
CA ASN A 52 -32.08 20.62 -12.89
C ASN A 52 -30.73 19.92 -12.61
N VAL A 53 -30.65 19.25 -11.46
CA VAL A 53 -29.54 18.37 -11.09
C VAL A 53 -29.99 16.92 -11.15
N ILE A 54 -29.16 16.07 -11.75
CA ILE A 54 -29.36 14.61 -11.75
C ILE A 54 -28.56 14.05 -10.58
N GLU A 55 -29.23 13.39 -9.63
CA GLU A 55 -28.55 12.71 -8.53
C GLU A 55 -27.83 11.46 -9.04
N GLN A 56 -26.53 11.35 -8.77
CA GLN A 56 -25.79 10.13 -9.09
C GLN A 56 -26.23 8.99 -8.16
N PRO A 57 -26.47 7.77 -8.68
CA PRO A 57 -26.84 6.64 -7.86
C PRO A 57 -25.73 6.33 -6.85
N GLN A 58 -26.10 6.19 -5.58
CA GLN A 58 -25.17 5.80 -4.52
C GLN A 58 -24.61 4.39 -4.81
N GLN A 59 -23.29 4.29 -4.91
CA GLN A 59 -22.62 3.00 -5.05
C GLN A 59 -22.85 2.19 -3.76
N GLN A 60 -23.49 1.02 -3.87
CA GLN A 60 -23.60 0.10 -2.74
C GLN A 60 -22.20 -0.36 -2.33
N GLN A 61 -21.79 -0.01 -1.11
CA GLN A 61 -20.62 -0.59 -0.48
C GLN A 61 -20.91 -2.05 -0.18
N PHE A 62 -20.30 -2.95 -0.93
CA PHE A 62 -20.28 -4.37 -0.58
C PHE A 62 -19.46 -4.53 0.70
N GLN A 63 -20.13 -4.92 1.79
CA GLN A 63 -19.46 -5.35 3.00
C GLN A 63 -18.74 -6.67 2.69
N MET A 64 -17.42 -6.60 2.56
CA MET A 64 -16.58 -7.78 2.45
C MET A 64 -16.71 -8.55 3.78
N PRO A 65 -16.98 -9.86 3.76
CA PRO A 65 -16.99 -10.64 4.99
C PRO A 65 -15.65 -10.48 5.71
N ASP A 66 -15.67 -10.43 7.04
CA ASP A 66 -14.45 -10.41 7.85
C ASP A 66 -13.54 -11.57 7.41
N ALA A 67 -12.37 -11.23 6.88
CA ALA A 67 -11.41 -12.22 6.42
C ALA A 67 -10.97 -13.04 7.63
N ALA A 68 -11.01 -14.38 7.50
CA ALA A 68 -10.47 -15.25 8.53
C ALA A 68 -9.03 -14.83 8.85
N PRO A 69 -8.61 -14.86 10.14
CA PRO A 69 -7.28 -14.41 10.52
C PRO A 69 -6.21 -15.22 9.77
N ALA A 70 -5.20 -14.50 9.28
CA ALA A 70 -4.08 -15.09 8.54
C ALA A 70 -3.41 -16.18 9.41
N PRO A 71 -3.01 -17.33 8.83
CA PRO A 71 -2.49 -18.45 9.60
C PRO A 71 -1.12 -18.19 10.22
N TYR A 72 -0.36 -17.25 9.65
CA TYR A 72 0.96 -16.79 10.06
C TYR A 72 1.00 -15.27 10.05
N SER A 73 1.64 -14.67 11.05
CA SER A 73 1.84 -13.23 11.17
C SER A 73 3.26 -12.79 10.83
N GLN A 74 4.24 -13.69 10.97
CA GLN A 74 5.64 -13.38 10.69
C GLN A 74 6.36 -14.56 10.03
N LEU A 75 7.18 -14.24 9.03
CA LEU A 75 8.21 -15.11 8.47
C LEU A 75 9.47 -14.28 8.25
N THR A 76 10.59 -14.69 8.84
CA THR A 76 11.84 -13.95 8.78
C THR A 76 13.01 -14.89 8.57
N ILE A 77 13.92 -14.51 7.67
CA ILE A 77 15.19 -15.20 7.48
C ILE A 77 16.17 -14.60 8.49
N VAL A 78 16.66 -15.40 9.43
CA VAL A 78 17.59 -14.97 10.48
C VAL A 78 19.05 -15.19 10.09
N SER A 79 19.32 -16.16 9.21
CA SER A 79 20.64 -16.39 8.62
C SER A 79 20.49 -16.81 7.15
N PRO A 80 21.32 -16.29 6.22
CA PRO A 80 22.22 -15.15 6.42
C PRO A 80 21.45 -13.91 6.86
N ALA A 81 22.11 -13.01 7.61
CA ALA A 81 21.52 -11.73 7.97
C ALA A 81 21.58 -10.77 6.77
N ASP A 82 20.70 -9.78 6.73
CA ASP A 82 20.72 -8.77 5.66
C ASP A 82 22.03 -7.99 5.66
N GLY A 83 22.64 -7.84 4.48
CA GLY A 83 23.96 -7.26 4.24
C GLY A 83 25.14 -8.12 4.70
N SER A 84 24.93 -9.34 5.20
CA SER A 84 26.03 -10.20 5.67
C SER A 84 26.83 -10.82 4.53
N THR A 85 28.05 -11.25 4.83
CA THR A 85 28.92 -11.96 3.89
C THR A 85 29.07 -13.42 4.29
N ILE A 86 28.75 -14.32 3.36
CA ILE A 86 29.03 -15.75 3.46
C ILE A 86 30.29 -16.09 2.66
N HIS A 87 31.10 -17.00 3.20
CA HIS A 87 32.27 -17.53 2.50
C HIS A 87 31.92 -18.92 1.97
N THR A 88 31.83 -19.05 0.65
CA THR A 88 31.46 -20.31 0.02
C THR A 88 32.16 -20.45 -1.32
N ASN A 89 32.83 -21.59 -1.52
CA ASN A 89 33.50 -21.85 -2.80
C ASN A 89 32.50 -22.38 -3.83
N THR A 90 31.59 -23.25 -3.39
CA THR A 90 30.61 -23.94 -4.24
C THR A 90 29.28 -23.19 -4.33
N GLY A 91 29.00 -22.26 -3.43
CA GLY A 91 27.66 -21.67 -3.28
C GLY A 91 26.79 -22.40 -2.25
N ALA A 92 27.28 -23.47 -1.63
CA ALA A 92 26.57 -24.13 -0.54
C ALA A 92 26.71 -23.33 0.77
N PHE A 93 25.62 -23.21 1.53
CA PHE A 93 25.57 -22.54 2.83
C PHE A 93 24.31 -22.89 3.63
N ASP A 94 24.30 -22.56 4.92
CA ASP A 94 23.15 -22.78 5.79
C ASP A 94 22.27 -21.53 5.91
N MET A 95 20.97 -21.75 5.75
CA MET A 95 19.91 -20.77 5.91
C MET A 95 19.09 -21.13 7.14
N GLN A 96 18.73 -20.12 7.94
CA GLN A 96 17.86 -20.30 9.10
C GLN A 96 16.72 -19.29 9.09
N LEU A 97 15.53 -19.74 9.46
CA LEU A 97 14.30 -18.96 9.49
C LEU A 97 13.64 -18.99 10.86
N GLN A 98 12.81 -17.98 11.09
CA GLN A 98 11.88 -17.88 12.20
C GLN A 98 10.48 -17.59 11.66
N VAL A 99 9.47 -18.23 12.25
CA VAL A 99 8.06 -18.09 11.87
C VAL A 99 7.23 -17.94 13.14
N ASP A 100 6.21 -17.08 13.08
CA ASP A 100 5.24 -16.90 14.15
C ASP A 100 3.81 -16.80 13.58
N PRO A 101 2.85 -17.59 14.08
CA PRO A 101 3.02 -18.78 14.92
C PRO A 101 3.84 -19.89 14.23
N GLY A 102 4.29 -20.88 15.00
CA GLY A 102 5.06 -22.03 14.48
C GLY A 102 4.41 -22.70 13.25
N MET A 103 5.23 -23.09 12.26
CA MET A 103 4.74 -23.65 11.00
C MET A 103 3.87 -24.90 11.22
N ARG A 104 2.73 -24.96 10.55
CA ARG A 104 1.70 -26.01 10.73
C ARG A 104 2.05 -27.27 9.93
N ILE A 105 3.19 -27.88 10.23
CA ILE A 105 3.70 -29.09 9.54
C ILE A 105 2.65 -30.22 9.55
N ARG A 106 1.89 -30.37 10.64
CA ARG A 106 0.80 -31.37 10.73
C ARG A 106 -0.35 -31.16 9.74
N ARG A 107 -0.53 -29.94 9.22
CA ARG A 107 -1.50 -29.63 8.16
C ARG A 107 -0.91 -29.75 6.75
N GLY A 108 0.39 -30.02 6.65
CA GLY A 108 1.12 -30.20 5.40
C GLY A 108 1.69 -28.92 4.79
N ASP A 109 1.58 -27.76 5.46
CA ASP A 109 2.14 -26.52 4.93
C ASP A 109 3.65 -26.67 4.68
N THR A 110 4.13 -26.11 3.57
CA THR A 110 5.52 -26.27 3.12
C THR A 110 6.17 -24.92 2.91
N LEU A 111 7.47 -24.85 3.14
CA LEU A 111 8.29 -23.68 2.86
C LEU A 111 8.89 -23.79 1.46
N ARG A 112 8.85 -22.69 0.71
CA ARG A 112 9.54 -22.51 -0.56
C ARG A 112 10.55 -21.39 -0.43
N VAL A 113 11.70 -21.57 -1.06
CA VAL A 113 12.80 -20.61 -1.05
C VAL A 113 13.05 -20.15 -2.48
N LYS A 114 13.33 -18.86 -2.65
CA LYS A 114 13.82 -18.26 -3.88
C LYS A 114 15.22 -17.70 -3.64
N LEU A 115 16.13 -17.97 -4.57
CA LEU A 115 17.46 -17.38 -4.64
C LEU A 115 17.53 -16.51 -5.89
N ASP A 116 17.85 -15.23 -5.74
CA ASP A 116 17.85 -14.23 -6.82
C ASP A 116 16.53 -14.15 -7.59
N GLY A 117 15.42 -14.39 -6.89
CA GLY A 117 14.07 -14.44 -7.46
C GLY A 117 13.72 -15.79 -8.11
N ASN A 118 14.69 -16.68 -8.32
CA ASN A 118 14.47 -18.00 -8.90
C ASN A 118 14.09 -19.02 -7.81
N PRO A 119 12.98 -19.74 -7.94
CA PRO A 119 12.56 -20.72 -6.94
C PRO A 119 13.46 -21.94 -6.93
N LEU A 120 13.78 -22.45 -5.74
CA LEU A 120 14.40 -23.76 -5.58
C LEU A 120 13.38 -24.87 -5.86
N ALA A 121 13.84 -25.98 -6.42
CA ALA A 121 12.96 -27.09 -6.79
C ALA A 121 12.32 -27.78 -5.56
N GLN A 122 13.08 -27.87 -4.47
CA GLN A 122 12.65 -28.54 -3.25
C GLN A 122 11.71 -27.67 -2.39
N GLY A 123 10.76 -28.32 -1.71
CA GLY A 123 9.99 -27.73 -0.62
C GLY A 123 10.50 -28.24 0.73
N TYR A 124 10.39 -27.42 1.76
CA TYR A 124 10.99 -27.70 3.07
C TYR A 124 9.91 -27.71 4.17
N THR A 125 10.13 -28.52 5.20
CA THR A 125 9.34 -28.50 6.44
C THR A 125 10.18 -28.10 7.66
N ALA A 126 11.51 -28.03 7.50
CA ALA A 126 12.44 -27.51 8.49
C ALA A 126 12.65 -26.00 8.29
N LEU A 127 13.00 -25.32 9.38
CA LEU A 127 13.38 -23.90 9.37
C LEU A 127 14.90 -23.67 9.37
N ALA A 128 15.68 -24.75 9.49
CA ALA A 128 17.10 -24.77 9.19
C ALA A 128 17.29 -25.56 7.89
N ILE A 129 17.84 -24.93 6.87
CA ILE A 129 17.92 -25.45 5.51
C ILE A 129 19.37 -25.33 5.04
N HIS A 130 19.92 -26.43 4.55
CA HIS A 130 21.18 -26.41 3.84
C HIS A 130 20.91 -26.14 2.36
N ILE A 131 21.37 -25.00 1.84
CA ILE A 131 21.36 -24.69 0.41
C ILE A 131 22.53 -25.42 -0.21
N THR A 132 22.26 -26.34 -1.14
CA THR A 132 23.30 -27.15 -1.78
C THR A 132 23.97 -26.41 -2.93
N GLU A 133 25.10 -26.93 -3.39
CA GLU A 133 25.74 -26.48 -4.63
C GLU A 133 24.81 -26.61 -5.85
N ALA A 134 23.98 -27.66 -5.89
CA ALA A 134 23.03 -27.86 -6.98
C ALA A 134 21.89 -26.84 -6.94
N ASP A 135 21.37 -26.54 -5.74
CA ASP A 135 20.37 -25.47 -5.56
C ASP A 135 20.93 -24.13 -6.03
N TRP A 136 22.15 -23.80 -5.60
CA TRP A 136 22.86 -22.59 -6.03
C TRP A 136 23.01 -22.53 -7.55
N ALA A 137 23.57 -23.58 -8.17
CA ALA A 137 23.81 -23.63 -9.61
C ALA A 137 22.52 -23.51 -10.43
N SER A 138 21.38 -23.94 -9.88
CA SER A 138 20.09 -23.88 -10.55
C SER A 138 19.39 -22.52 -10.45
N ALA A 139 19.66 -21.73 -9.41
CA ALA A 139 18.85 -20.57 -9.06
C ALA A 139 19.63 -19.25 -8.91
N ALA A 140 20.91 -19.29 -8.53
CA ALA A 140 21.71 -18.07 -8.41
C ALA A 140 21.87 -17.41 -9.79
N THR A 141 21.65 -16.09 -9.86
CA THR A 141 21.79 -15.34 -11.10
C THR A 141 23.18 -14.71 -11.16
N SER A 142 23.96 -15.12 -12.17
CA SER A 142 25.31 -14.62 -12.53
C SER A 142 26.44 -14.86 -11.51
N ASP A 143 27.66 -14.50 -11.92
CA ASP A 143 28.87 -14.42 -11.08
C ASP A 143 28.85 -13.20 -10.14
N ASN A 144 27.66 -12.73 -9.76
CA ASN A 144 27.54 -11.62 -8.82
C ASN A 144 28.11 -12.02 -7.46
N VAL A 145 28.59 -11.03 -6.72
CA VAL A 145 28.97 -11.22 -5.32
C VAL A 145 27.75 -11.04 -4.44
N GLN A 146 26.80 -10.19 -4.81
CA GLN A 146 25.58 -9.95 -4.04
C GLN A 146 24.43 -10.80 -4.57
N HIS A 147 23.71 -11.44 -3.64
CA HIS A 147 22.57 -12.30 -3.89
C HIS A 147 21.40 -11.91 -2.99
N SER A 148 20.23 -12.48 -3.27
CA SER A 148 19.01 -12.28 -2.48
C SER A 148 18.29 -13.59 -2.18
N LEU A 149 17.81 -13.74 -0.94
CA LEU A 149 16.96 -14.84 -0.50
C LEU A 149 15.58 -14.34 -0.14
N GLN A 150 14.57 -15.12 -0.49
CA GLN A 150 13.21 -14.92 -0.01
C GLN A 150 12.59 -16.29 0.30
N ALA A 151 11.74 -16.34 1.32
CA ALA A 151 11.00 -17.55 1.67
C ALA A 151 9.49 -17.29 1.69
N ALA A 152 8.71 -18.32 1.38
CA ALA A 152 7.26 -18.28 1.42
C ALA A 152 6.71 -19.58 2.02
N ILE A 153 5.67 -19.48 2.84
CA ILE A 153 4.92 -20.67 3.29
C ILE A 153 3.74 -20.87 2.36
N ILE A 154 3.62 -22.09 1.84
CA ILE A 154 2.62 -22.52 0.88
C ILE A 154 1.63 -23.45 1.58
N SER A 155 0.35 -23.18 1.38
CA SER A 155 -0.77 -24.00 1.84
C SER A 155 -0.81 -25.35 1.12
N ASN A 156 -0.91 -26.43 1.87
CA ASN A 156 -1.11 -27.77 1.29
C ASN A 156 -2.50 -27.95 0.67
N LYS A 157 -3.48 -27.12 1.04
CA LYS A 157 -4.88 -27.32 0.61
C LYS A 157 -5.11 -26.86 -0.83
N ASP A 158 -4.55 -25.72 -1.19
CA ASP A 158 -4.84 -24.99 -2.42
C ASP A 158 -3.57 -24.46 -3.10
N GLY A 159 -2.38 -24.69 -2.54
CA GLY A 159 -1.12 -24.20 -3.08
C GLY A 159 -0.94 -22.69 -2.96
N SER A 160 -1.80 -22.00 -2.19
CA SER A 160 -1.72 -20.55 -2.02
C SER A 160 -0.54 -20.15 -1.15
N VAL A 161 0.01 -18.96 -1.41
CA VAL A 161 1.02 -18.34 -0.55
C VAL A 161 0.32 -17.82 0.70
N LEU A 162 0.69 -18.35 1.86
CA LEU A 162 0.11 -17.98 3.15
C LEU A 162 0.82 -16.79 3.80
N ILE A 163 2.13 -16.67 3.58
CA ILE A 163 2.97 -15.53 3.98
C ILE A 163 4.30 -15.58 3.21
N GLU A 164 4.90 -14.42 2.97
CA GLU A 164 6.26 -14.29 2.43
C GLU A 164 7.16 -13.52 3.41
N SER A 165 8.45 -13.84 3.42
CA SER A 165 9.45 -13.05 4.11
C SER A 165 9.79 -11.79 3.32
N ALA A 166 10.31 -10.78 4.03
CA ALA A 166 11.10 -9.76 3.38
C ALA A 166 12.30 -10.41 2.65
N PRO A 167 12.73 -9.88 1.49
CA PRO A 167 13.95 -10.36 0.85
C PRO A 167 15.17 -9.96 1.68
N VAL A 168 16.08 -10.90 1.89
CA VAL A 168 17.38 -10.69 2.54
C VAL A 168 18.46 -10.63 1.48
N ARG A 169 19.28 -9.59 1.48
CA ARG A 169 20.43 -9.45 0.59
C ARG A 169 21.69 -9.88 1.33
N PHE A 170 22.58 -10.59 0.66
CA PHE A 170 23.83 -11.05 1.27
C PHE A 170 24.91 -11.13 0.19
N PHE A 171 26.17 -11.19 0.62
CA PHE A 171 27.32 -11.29 -0.26
C PHE A 171 27.93 -12.69 -0.17
N ALA A 172 28.17 -13.35 -1.30
CA ALA A 172 28.86 -14.63 -1.37
C ALA A 172 30.28 -14.43 -1.91
N HIS A 173 31.27 -14.70 -1.06
CA HIS A 173 32.67 -14.61 -1.44
C HIS A 173 33.25 -16.01 -1.72
N ARG A 174 33.86 -16.18 -2.89
CA ARG A 174 34.56 -17.41 -3.30
C ARG A 174 36.06 -17.22 -3.14
N ALA A 175 36.76 -18.20 -2.55
CA ALA A 175 38.22 -18.16 -2.57
C ALA A 175 38.72 -18.55 -3.97
N ALA A 176 39.53 -17.68 -4.59
CA ALA A 176 40.23 -18.05 -5.81
C ALA A 176 41.33 -19.06 -5.47
N VAL A 177 41.25 -20.27 -6.02
CA VAL A 177 42.36 -21.22 -5.97
C VAL A 177 43.42 -20.72 -6.95
N GLY A 178 44.48 -20.10 -6.43
CA GLY A 178 45.63 -19.69 -7.24
C GLY A 178 46.33 -20.93 -7.78
N GLU A 179 46.23 -21.15 -9.09
CA GLU A 179 47.01 -22.18 -9.78
C GLU A 179 48.49 -21.80 -9.68
N ARG A 180 49.21 -22.43 -8.73
CA ARG A 180 50.66 -22.35 -8.70
C ARG A 180 51.18 -23.21 -9.86
N ALA A 181 51.51 -22.55 -10.97
CA ALA A 181 52.31 -23.12 -12.04
C ALA A 181 53.58 -23.74 -11.42
N ARG A 182 53.75 -25.04 -11.62
CA ARG A 182 55.01 -25.75 -11.39
C ARG A 182 55.72 -25.96 -12.71
#